data_AF-A0A9P4M3L9-F1
#
_entry.id   AF-A0A9P4M3L9-F1
#
_cell.length_a   1.000
_cell.length_b   1.000
_cell.length_c   1.000
_cell.angle_alpha   90.00
_cell.angle_beta   90.00
_cell.angle_gamma   90.00
#
_symmetry.space_group_name_H-M   'P 1'
#
loop_
_entity.id
_entity.type
_entity.pdbx_description
1 polymer ?
#
loop_
_entity_poly.entity_id
_entity_poly.type
_entity_poly.pdbx_seq_one_letter_code
_entity_poly.pdbx_strand_id
1 'polypeptide(L)' 'SPSNDEMLQMYALAKVAKQEDISKASKPGMFDLAGKAKQSAWQKEVDAGTSPEEAEKKYVELVNQLKEKYG' A
#
# COMPACT_ATOMS: atom_id res chain seq x y z
N SER A 1 -10.50 -0.86 -14.85
CA SER A 1 -10.16 -1.38 -13.51
C SER A 1 -8.68 -1.17 -13.24
N PRO A 2 -8.28 -0.84 -12.00
CA PRO A 2 -6.89 -0.62 -11.64
C PRO A 2 -6.00 -1.84 -11.90
N SER A 3 -4.74 -1.58 -12.21
CA SER A 3 -3.65 -2.56 -12.32
C SER A 3 -3.24 -3.10 -10.94
N ASN A 4 -2.51 -4.22 -10.94
CA ASN A 4 -2.00 -4.82 -9.70
C ASN A 4 -1.08 -3.86 -8.94
N ASP A 5 -0.22 -3.12 -9.64
CA ASP A 5 0.71 -2.18 -9.00
C ASP A 5 -0.03 -1.02 -8.32
N GLU A 6 -1.07 -0.48 -8.97
CA GLU A 6 -1.93 0.56 -8.38
C GLU A 6 -2.65 0.03 -7.14
N MET A 7 -3.15 -1.21 -7.16
CA MET A 7 -3.76 -1.85 -5.99
C MET A 7 -2.77 -2.06 -4.84
N LEU A 8 -1.52 -2.45 -5.15
CA LEU A 8 -0.47 -2.65 -4.14
C LEU A 8 -0.02 -1.32 -3.52
N GLN A 9 0.07 -0.26 -4.32
CA GLN A 9 0.39 1.07 -3.83
C GLN A 9 -0.72 1.61 -2.93
N MET A 10 -1.98 1.47 -3.32
CA MET A 10 -3.12 1.80 -2.46
C MET A 10 -3.08 1.03 -1.12
N TYR A 11 -2.78 -0.27 -1.17
CA TYR A 11 -2.65 -1.09 0.03
C TYR A 11 -1.54 -0.56 0.97
N ALA A 12 -0.34 -0.33 0.44
CA ALA A 12 0.80 0.14 1.21
C ALA A 12 0.54 1.49 1.89
N LEU A 13 0.06 2.47 1.12
CA LEU A 13 -0.27 3.80 1.62
C LEU A 13 -1.36 3.73 2.69
N ALA A 14 -2.40 2.92 2.48
CA ALA A 14 -3.47 2.75 3.47
C ALA A 14 -2.97 2.15 4.79
N LYS A 15 -1.99 1.22 4.75
CA LYS A 15 -1.40 0.63 5.96
C LYS A 15 -0.58 1.65 6.76
N VAL A 16 0.25 2.44 6.08
CA VAL A 16 1.07 3.49 6.71
C VAL A 16 0.19 4.62 7.25
N ALA A 17 -0.80 5.09 6.49
CA ALA A 17 -1.74 6.13 6.94
C ALA A 17 -2.50 5.71 8.21
N LYS A 18 -2.85 4.43 8.33
CA LYS A 18 -3.49 3.86 9.53
C LYS A 18 -2.52 3.59 10.68
N GLN A 19 -1.24 3.90 10.53
CA GLN A 19 -0.20 3.63 11.52
C GLN A 19 -0.16 2.16 11.93
N GLU A 20 -0.48 1.25 11.01
CA GLU A 20 -0.33 -0.17 11.30
C GLU A 20 1.17 -0.50 11.46
N ASP A 21 1.47 -1.38 12.39
CA ASP A 21 2.85 -1.82 12.67
C ASP A 21 3.17 -3.05 11.83
N ILE A 22 4.06 -2.89 10.85
CA ILE A 22 4.43 -3.97 9.93
C ILE A 22 5.12 -5.14 10.63
N SER A 23 5.78 -4.90 11.77
CA SER A 23 6.45 -5.96 12.54
C SER A 23 5.44 -6.92 13.19
N LYS A 24 4.20 -6.46 13.39
CA LYS A 24 3.08 -7.26 13.93
C LYS A 24 2.25 -7.92 12.85
N ALA A 25 2.53 -7.68 11.58
CA ALA A 25 1.81 -8.29 10.47
C ALA A 25 2.14 -9.78 10.36
N SER A 26 1.10 -10.61 10.19
CA SER A 26 1.29 -12.05 9.93
C SER A 26 2.12 -12.26 8.67
N LYS A 27 3.19 -13.06 8.80
CA LYS A 27 4.03 -13.42 7.64
C LYS A 27 3.20 -14.24 6.64
N PRO A 28 3.18 -13.86 5.36
CA PRO A 28 2.54 -14.63 4.30
C PRO A 28 3.12 -16.05 4.23
N GLY A 29 2.26 -17.02 3.90
CA GLY A 29 2.68 -18.40 3.69
C GLY A 29 3.63 -18.56 2.50
N MET A 30 4.34 -19.69 2.43
CA MET A 30 5.33 -19.95 1.36
C MET A 30 4.75 -19.80 -0.05
N PHE A 31 3.49 -20.18 -0.25
CA PHE A 31 2.80 -20.13 -1.55
C PHE A 31 1.88 -18.91 -1.71
N ASP A 32 1.80 -18.02 -0.72
CA ASP A 32 0.97 -16.81 -0.79
C ASP A 32 1.70 -15.67 -1.51
N LEU A 33 1.69 -15.70 -2.84
CA LEU A 33 2.36 -14.68 -3.66
C LEU A 33 1.71 -13.30 -3.49
N ALA A 34 0.39 -13.25 -3.33
CA ALA A 34 -0.34 -12.00 -3.18
C ALA A 34 -0.04 -11.33 -1.82
N GLY A 35 -0.02 -12.11 -0.74
CA GLY A 35 0.37 -11.63 0.59
C GLY A 35 1.81 -11.13 0.61
N LYS A 36 2.74 -11.84 -0.03
CA LYS A 36 4.13 -11.39 -0.17
C LYS A 36 4.24 -10.07 -0.92
N ALA A 37 3.51 -9.90 -2.02
CA ALA A 37 3.52 -8.66 -2.79
C ALA A 37 2.98 -7.48 -1.96
N LYS A 38 1.86 -7.69 -1.25
CA LYS A 38 1.29 -6.69 -0.33
C LYS A 38 2.25 -6.30 0.79
N GLN A 39 2.85 -7.28 1.46
CA GLN A 39 3.81 -7.02 2.53
C GLN A 39 5.05 -6.29 2.01
N SER A 40 5.54 -6.66 0.83
CA SER A 40 6.70 -6.00 0.21
C SER A 40 6.41 -4.55 -0.17
N ALA A 41 5.22 -4.28 -0.73
CA ALA A 41 4.79 -2.91 -1.05
C ALA A 41 4.67 -2.05 0.22
N TRP A 42 4.09 -2.59 1.30
CA TRP A 42 4.00 -1.89 2.57
C TRP A 42 5.39 -1.65 3.19
N GLN A 43 6.28 -2.65 3.20
CA GLN A 43 7.64 -2.50 3.71
C GLN A 43 8.40 -1.40 2.98
N LYS A 44 8.23 -1.27 1.66
CA LYS A 44 8.85 -0.21 0.87
C LYS A 44 8.49 1.20 1.37
N GLU A 45 7.23 1.44 1.72
CA GLU A 45 6.80 2.74 2.27
C GLU A 45 7.32 2.97 3.70
N VAL A 46 7.42 1.91 4.51
CA VAL A 46 8.01 1.98 5.84
C VAL A 46 9.51 2.30 5.76
N ASP A 47 10.25 1.63 4.89
CA ASP A 47 11.68 1.85 4.67
C ASP A 47 11.97 3.24 4.09
N ALA A 48 11.04 3.77 3.28
CA ALA A 48 11.10 5.13 2.77
C ALA A 48 10.85 6.20 3.86
N GLY A 49 10.40 5.81 5.05
CA GLY A 49 10.08 6.74 6.13
C GLY A 49 8.81 7.55 5.87
N THR A 50 7.91 7.06 5.01
CA THR A 50 6.65 7.74 4.70
C THR A 50 5.85 7.96 5.99
N SER A 51 5.50 9.21 6.30
CA SER A 51 4.68 9.52 7.48
C SER A 51 3.20 9.17 7.24
N PRO A 52 2.39 9.00 8.29
CA PRO A 52 0.95 8.73 8.12
C PRO A 52 0.22 9.83 7.32
N GLU A 53 0.57 11.08 7.58
CA GLU A 53 0.01 12.25 6.89
C GLU A 53 0.42 12.30 5.41
N GLU A 54 1.67 11.94 5.11
CA GLU A 54 2.16 11.86 3.74
C GLU A 54 1.50 10.70 2.98
N ALA A 55 1.34 9.56 3.66
CA ALA A 55 0.66 8.39 3.10
C ALA A 55 -0.80 8.69 2.77
N GLU A 56 -1.53 9.42 3.64
CA GLU A 56 -2.91 9.84 3.38
C GLU A 56 -3.00 10.76 2.15
N LYS A 57 -2.13 11.77 2.06
CA LYS A 57 -2.08 12.67 0.90
C LYS A 57 -1.83 11.90 -0.41
N LYS A 58 -0.81 11.04 -0.43
CA LYS A 58 -0.49 10.20 -1.59
C LYS A 58 -1.63 9.26 -1.94
N TYR A 59 -2.34 8.71 -0.95
CA TYR A 59 -3.48 7.82 -1.16
C TYR A 59 -4.64 8.55 -1.84
N VAL A 60 -4.99 9.74 -1.34
CA VAL A 60 -6.06 10.57 -1.94
C VAL A 60 -5.71 10.98 -3.37
N GLU A 61 -4.47 11.41 -3.60
CA GLU A 61 -3.98 11.76 -4.93
C GLU A 61 -4.08 10.57 -5.90
N LEU A 62 -3.59 9.40 -5.49
CA LEU A 62 -3.67 8.18 -6.29
C LEU A 62 -5.13 7.81 -6.60
N VAL A 63 -6.02 7.84 -5.60
CA VAL A 63 -7.44 7.53 -5.83
C VAL A 63 -8.07 8.49 -6.84
N ASN A 64 -7.76 9.78 -6.79
CA ASN A 64 -8.28 10.75 -7.75
C ASN A 64 -7.75 10.47 -9.17
N GLN A 65 -6.45 10.19 -9.33
CA GLN A 65 -5.87 9.79 -10.61
C GLN A 65 -6.53 8.52 -11.17
N LEU A 66 -6.80 7.52 -10.32
CA LEU A 66 -7.45 6.28 -10.75
C LEU A 66 -8.90 6.50 -11.16
N LYS A 67 -9.63 7.41 -10.49
CA LYS A 67 -10.98 7.80 -10.90
C LYS A 67 -10.97 8.46 -12.27
N GLU A 68 -10.01 9.33 -12.56
CA GLU A 68 -9.89 9.96 -13.89
C GLU A 68 -9.51 8.95 -14.98
N LYS A 69 -8.64 7.99 -14.65
CA LYS A 69 -8.13 6.99 -15.60
C LYS A 69 -9.13 5.89 -15.95
N TYR A 70 -9.98 5.51 -14.99
CA TYR A 70 -10.85 4.34 -15.10
C TYR A 70 -12.35 4.62 -14.92
N GLY A 71 -12.71 5.86 -14.56
CA GLY A 71 -14.09 6.32 -14.40
C GLY A 71 -14.79 6.65 -15.71
#